data_AF-A0A937RGA8-F1
#
_entry.id   AF-A0A937RGA8-F1
#
_cell.length_a   1.000
_cell.length_b   1.000
_cell.length_c   1.000
_cell.angle_alpha   90.00
_cell.angle_beta   90.00
_cell.angle_gamma   90.00
#
_symmetry.space_group_name_H-M   'P 1'
#
loop_
_entity.id
_entity.type
_entity.pdbx_description
1 polymer ?
#
loop_
_entity_poly.entity_id
_entity_poly.type
_entity_poly.pdbx_seq_one_letter_code
_entity_poly.pdbx_strand_id
1 'polypeptide(L)' 'RYEDWKLDDPAGQGLDAVRPIRDAIRTRVEKLLGELLPAA' A
#
# COMPACT_ATOMS: atom_id res chain seq x y z
N ARG A 1 11.21 -2.01 10.19
CA ARG A 1 11.39 -0.65 9.61
C ARG A 1 10.02 0.00 9.55
N TYR A 2 9.90 1.28 9.88
CA TYR A 2 8.66 2.03 9.71
C TYR A 2 8.74 2.85 8.43
N GLU A 3 7.65 2.86 7.66
CA GLU A 3 7.47 3.76 6.53
C GLU A 3 6.22 4.59 6.76
N ASP A 4 6.33 5.88 6.46
CA ASP A 4 5.20 6.80 6.47
C ASP A 4 4.84 7.15 5.03
N TRP A 5 3.61 6.82 4.65
CA TRP A 5 3.13 6.98 3.29
C TRP A 5 1.95 7.93 3.31
N LYS A 6 2.09 9.02 2.56
CA LYS A 6 0.94 9.85 2.21
C LYS A 6 0.04 9.08 1.25
N LEU A 7 -1.23 8.95 1.62
CA LEU A 7 -2.29 8.32 0.86
C LEU A 7 -3.50 9.26 0.84
N ASP A 8 -4.23 9.26 -0.27
CA ASP A 8 -5.48 10.01 -0.35
C ASP A 8 -6.55 9.33 0.51
N ASP A 9 -7.44 10.14 1.10
CA ASP A 9 -8.52 9.64 1.96
C ASP A 9 -9.64 9.01 1.10
N PRO A 10 -9.90 7.70 1.24
CA PRO A 10 -10.98 7.04 0.50
C PRO A 10 -12.37 7.28 1.11
N ALA A 11 -12.49 7.92 2.28
CA ALA A 11 -13.77 8.08 2.97
C ALA A 11 -14.78 8.84 2.10
N GLY A 12 -15.99 8.27 1.97
CA GLY A 12 -17.05 8.83 1.15
C GLY A 12 -16.87 8.68 -0.37
N GLN A 13 -15.79 8.05 -0.84
CA GLN A 13 -15.58 7.79 -2.26
C GLN A 13 -16.15 6.44 -2.70
N GLY A 14 -16.45 6.32 -3.99
CA GLY A 14 -16.87 5.06 -4.61
C GLY A 14 -15.71 4.09 -4.82
N LEU A 15 -16.04 2.82 -5.09
CA LEU A 15 -15.04 1.75 -5.23
C LEU A 15 -13.96 2.03 -6.28
N ASP A 16 -14.30 2.74 -7.35
CA ASP A 16 -13.35 3.06 -8.43
C ASP A 16 -12.21 3.97 -7.96
N ALA A 17 -12.45 4.79 -6.94
CA ALA A 17 -11.40 5.61 -6.32
C ALA A 17 -10.66 4.88 -5.21
N VAL A 18 -11.33 3.97 -4.48
CA VAL A 18 -10.71 3.17 -3.42
C VAL A 18 -9.76 2.10 -3.96
N ARG A 19 -10.12 1.44 -5.07
CA ARG A 19 -9.32 0.37 -5.70
C ARG A 19 -7.87 0.78 -5.99
N PRO A 20 -7.57 1.91 -6.66
CA PRO A 20 -6.19 2.31 -6.93
C PRO A 20 -5.41 2.64 -5.64
N ILE A 21 -6.04 3.23 -4.62
CA ILE A 21 -5.40 3.50 -3.32
C ILE A 21 -4.98 2.18 -2.67
N ARG A 22 -5.88 1.20 -2.59
CA ARG A 22 -5.59 -0.13 -2.06
C ARG A 22 -4.47 -0.84 -2.84
N ASP A 23 -4.49 -0.76 -4.16
CA ASP A 23 -3.51 -1.45 -5.01
C ASP A 23 -2.10 -0.82 -4.88
N ALA A 24 -2.03 0.50 -4.68
CA ALA A 24 -0.79 1.20 -4.35
C ALA A 24 -0.24 0.75 -2.99
N ILE A 25 -1.09 0.61 -1.97
CA ILE A 25 -0.68 0.08 -0.65
C ILE A 25 -0.15 -1.34 -0.79
N ARG A 26 -0.87 -2.23 -1.49
CA ARG A 26 -0.45 -3.63 -1.70
C ARG A 26 0.97 -3.70 -2.28
N THR A 27 1.21 -2.96 -3.36
CA THR A 27 2.51 -2.93 -4.04
C THR A 27 3.65 -2.51 -3.11
N ARG A 28 3.42 -1.48 -2.28
CA ARG A 28 4.43 -0.98 -1.33
C ARG A 28 4.70 -1.99 -0.21
N VAL A 29 3.66 -2.63 0.31
CA VAL A 29 3.78 -3.68 1.34
C VAL A 29 4.54 -4.89 0.80
N GLU A 30 4.19 -5.39 -0.40
CA GLU A 30 4.88 -6.52 -1.04
C GLU A 30 6.37 -6.22 -1.23
N LYS A 31 6.70 -5.01 -1.69
CA LYS A 31 8.08 -4.56 -1.81
C LYS A 31 8.80 -4.54 -0.46
N LEU A 32 8.18 -3.95 0.56
CA LEU A 32 8.76 -3.87 1.90
C LEU A 32 9.00 -5.27 2.49
N LEU A 33 8.07 -6.20 2.28
CA LEU A 33 8.26 -7.60 2.70
C LEU A 33 9.46 -8.24 2.00
N GLY A 34 9.62 -8.00 0.70
CA GLY A 34 10.81 -8.47 -0.05
C GLY A 34 12.13 -7.87 0.43
N GLU A 35 12.11 -6.65 0.98
CA GLU A 35 13.29 -6.02 1.58
C GLU A 35 13.60 -6.53 3.00
N LEU A 36 12.56 -6.89 3.77
CA LEU A 36 12.69 -7.26 5.19
C LEU A 36 12.92 -8.75 5.42
N LEU A 37 12.42 -9.61 4.53
CA LEU A 37 12.54 -11.05 4.67
C LEU A 37 13.85 -11.53 4.00
N PRO A 38 14.62 -12.41 4.66
CA PRO A 38 15.74 -13.07 4.01
C PRO A 38 15.26 -13.86 2.79
N ALA A 39 16.09 -13.95 1.75
CA ALA A 39 15.85 -14.91 0.68
C ALA A 39 15.79 -16.32 1.27
N ALA A 40 14.78 -17.08 0.84
CA ALA A 40 14.55 -18.46 1.29
C ALA A 40 15.70 -19.40 0.89
#